data_AF-A0AAV2G958-F1
#
_entry.id   AF-A0AAV2G958-F1
#
_cell.length_a   1.000
_cell.length_b   1.000
_cell.length_c   1.000
_cell.angle_alpha   90.00
_cell.angle_beta   90.00
_cell.angle_gamma   90.00
#
_symmetry.space_group_name_H-M   'P 1'
#
loop_
_entity.id
_entity.type
_entity.pdbx_description
1 polymer ?
#
loop_
_entity_poly.entity_id
_entity_poly.type
_entity_poly.pdbx_seq_one_letter_code
_entity_poly.pdbx_strand_id
1 'polypeptide(L)'
;MIQEKDTLWTRVMQAKYGRQRQGLNLIKPVKGSSFTWASLAKASSILNKGCAWNIKNGKGTKFWLDPWVLQVPLKEMVTGDIPPDLEEAAVANFTGVDGSWRTELFSNLLPSEIHQKILSIAVGKLSQEEDRLFWSGTADGRFSTKSAFALLTQRPPDPSEKIWKTIWRLPVPERIRTFMWQTFLGKIVTNVLRYSRKIASSPCCDQCTNQPESILHILRDCPPALFFWSRHVPIQRQQNFFSDPQEDWLRKNLLEEELMASDISWPAFFSMAAWLLCKNRCTAALRGKTTALSAPTLEHSIMTKAKMWHDSWHAPTLIPDSRARPAARQWENIGWSPPLEGWVTLNVDGASNGNPGPAGAGGVIRGSTGLWVGGFVANIGVGHGGSC
;
A
#
# COMPACT_ATOMS: atom_id res chain seq x y z
N MET A 1 18.37 -11.86 -1.72
CA MET A 1 19.83 -11.78 -2.01
C MET A 1 20.67 -12.07 -0.78
N ILE A 2 20.49 -11.33 0.32
CA ILE A 2 21.29 -11.57 1.54
C ILE A 2 20.65 -12.68 2.40
N GLN A 3 19.33 -12.63 2.61
CA GLN A 3 18.58 -13.65 3.37
C GLN A 3 18.13 -14.81 2.49
N GLU A 4 17.47 -14.52 1.38
CA GLU A 4 17.11 -15.51 0.37
C GLU A 4 18.28 -15.64 -0.61
N LYS A 5 19.19 -16.60 -0.39
CA LYS A 5 20.35 -16.82 -1.28
C LYS A 5 20.00 -17.71 -2.48
N ASP A 6 19.08 -18.66 -2.29
CA ASP A 6 18.86 -19.77 -3.23
C ASP A 6 17.84 -19.48 -4.34
N THR A 7 17.12 -18.36 -4.28
CA THR A 7 16.14 -18.02 -5.31
C THR A 7 16.81 -17.74 -6.67
N LEU A 8 16.09 -17.99 -7.77
CA LEU A 8 16.66 -17.84 -9.11
C LEU A 8 17.19 -16.42 -9.37
N TRP A 9 16.40 -15.39 -9.03
CA TRP A 9 16.78 -14.00 -9.27
C TRP A 9 18.02 -13.60 -8.47
N THR A 10 18.21 -14.14 -7.26
CA THR A 10 19.38 -13.84 -6.41
C THR A 10 20.63 -14.47 -6.98
N ARG A 11 20.56 -15.73 -7.41
CA ARG A 11 21.67 -16.43 -8.08
C ARG A 11 22.11 -15.70 -9.35
N VAL A 12 21.15 -15.29 -10.19
CA VAL A 12 21.44 -14.54 -11.43
C VAL A 12 22.11 -13.19 -11.14
N MET A 13 21.56 -12.41 -10.20
CA MET A 13 22.11 -11.09 -9.86
C MET A 13 23.50 -11.20 -9.23
N GLN A 14 23.72 -12.17 -8.35
CA GLN A 14 25.03 -12.42 -7.74
C GLN A 14 26.07 -12.86 -8.77
N ALA A 15 25.73 -13.80 -9.67
CA ALA A 15 26.65 -14.25 -10.71
C ALA A 15 27.06 -13.12 -11.67
N LYS A 16 26.12 -12.21 -11.97
CA LYS A 16 26.33 -11.10 -12.89
C LYS A 16 27.11 -9.93 -12.28
N TYR A 17 26.79 -9.52 -11.05
CA TYR A 17 27.30 -8.28 -10.46
C TYR A 17 28.04 -8.44 -9.11
N GLY A 18 27.83 -9.57 -8.42
CA GLY A 18 28.29 -9.81 -7.05
C GLY A 18 29.57 -10.64 -6.93
N ARG A 19 30.33 -10.85 -8.03
CA ARG A 19 31.53 -11.72 -8.02
C ARG A 19 32.49 -11.32 -6.89
N GLN A 20 32.86 -12.31 -6.06
CA GLN A 20 33.75 -12.19 -4.89
C GLN A 20 33.26 -11.27 -3.75
N ARG A 21 31.99 -10.87 -3.74
CA ARG A 21 31.42 -10.03 -2.68
C ARG A 21 30.44 -10.82 -1.83
N GLN A 22 30.42 -10.56 -0.52
CA GLN A 22 29.52 -11.21 0.42
C GLN A 22 28.96 -10.21 1.43
N GLY A 23 27.93 -10.63 2.17
CA GLY A 23 27.35 -9.83 3.25
C GLY A 23 26.80 -8.48 2.81
N LEU A 24 26.98 -7.45 3.63
CA LEU A 24 26.59 -6.07 3.35
C LEU A 24 27.40 -5.41 2.22
N ASN A 25 28.53 -6.02 1.83
CA ASN A 25 29.36 -5.59 0.71
C ASN A 25 28.93 -6.19 -0.63
N LEU A 26 27.92 -7.08 -0.65
CA LEU A 26 27.45 -7.77 -1.86
C LEU A 26 26.98 -6.79 -2.95
N ILE A 27 26.25 -5.74 -2.55
CA ILE A 27 25.55 -4.85 -3.48
C ILE A 27 26.26 -3.50 -3.50
N LYS A 28 27.23 -3.36 -4.42
CA LYS A 28 27.94 -2.09 -4.68
C LYS A 28 27.65 -1.58 -6.10
N PRO A 29 27.79 -0.25 -6.34
CA PRO A 29 27.66 0.31 -7.68
C PRO A 29 28.64 -0.37 -8.66
N VAL A 30 28.14 -0.70 -9.86
CA VAL A 30 28.94 -1.26 -10.96
C VAL A 30 28.68 -0.41 -12.20
N LYS A 31 29.75 0.06 -12.85
CA LYS A 31 29.66 0.88 -14.07
C LYS A 31 28.99 0.08 -15.18
N GLY A 32 28.03 0.68 -15.89
CA GLY A 32 27.26 0.00 -16.94
C GLY A 32 26.31 -1.10 -16.42
N SER A 33 26.00 -1.12 -15.12
CA SER A 33 25.04 -2.07 -14.57
C SER A 33 23.60 -1.76 -15.00
N SER A 34 22.72 -2.77 -14.87
CA SER A 34 21.30 -2.58 -15.13
C SER A 34 20.68 -1.57 -14.18
N PHE A 35 19.59 -0.94 -14.60
CA PHE A 35 18.80 -0.05 -13.75
C PHE A 35 18.47 -0.70 -12.40
N THR A 36 18.01 -1.95 -12.42
CA THR A 36 17.68 -2.71 -11.20
C THR A 36 18.87 -2.84 -10.25
N TRP A 37 20.06 -3.16 -10.75
CA TRP A 37 21.25 -3.26 -9.89
C TRP A 37 21.69 -1.90 -9.35
N ALA A 38 21.65 -0.86 -10.18
CA ALA A 38 21.96 0.50 -9.74
C ALA A 38 21.01 0.97 -8.63
N SER A 39 19.71 0.68 -8.75
CA SER A 39 18.71 0.96 -7.70
C SER A 39 18.99 0.16 -6.43
N LEU A 40 19.33 -1.12 -6.54
CA LEU A 40 19.68 -1.96 -5.39
C LEU A 40 20.94 -1.46 -4.69
N ALA A 41 21.97 -1.06 -5.43
CA ALA A 41 23.20 -0.50 -4.87
C ALA A 41 22.94 0.81 -4.11
N LYS A 42 22.06 1.66 -4.65
CA LYS A 42 21.60 2.87 -3.95
C LYS A 42 20.82 2.54 -2.68
N ALA A 43 20.00 1.49 -2.69
CA ALA A 43 19.28 1.02 -1.51
C ALA A 43 20.18 0.32 -0.49
N SER A 44 21.30 -0.27 -0.91
CA SER A 44 22.21 -1.00 -0.03
C SER A 44 22.83 -0.12 1.03
N SER A 45 23.17 1.14 0.71
CA SER A 45 23.70 2.08 1.70
C SER A 45 22.70 2.37 2.82
N ILE A 46 21.40 2.29 2.52
CA ILE A 46 20.31 2.46 3.49
C ILE A 46 20.16 1.19 4.32
N LEU A 47 20.16 0.03 3.67
CA LEU A 47 20.08 -1.26 4.35
C LEU A 47 21.22 -1.42 5.36
N ASN A 48 22.43 -1.02 4.99
CA ASN A 48 23.60 -1.11 5.87
C ASN A 48 23.41 -0.32 7.19
N LYS A 49 22.63 0.78 7.20
CA LYS A 49 22.34 1.54 8.42
C LYS A 49 21.39 0.83 9.38
N GLY A 50 20.50 -0.01 8.84
CA GLY A 50 19.51 -0.75 9.63
C GLY A 50 19.86 -2.22 9.83
N CYS A 51 21.01 -2.66 9.33
CA CYS A 51 21.45 -4.05 9.43
C CYS A 51 22.65 -4.14 10.37
N ALA A 52 22.65 -5.17 11.21
CA ALA A 52 23.80 -5.58 11.99
C ALA A 52 23.95 -7.10 11.96
N TRP A 53 25.12 -7.59 12.31
CA TRP A 53 25.41 -9.02 12.37
C TRP A 53 25.14 -9.59 13.75
N ASN A 54 24.36 -10.66 13.79
CA ASN A 54 24.20 -11.53 14.95
C ASN A 54 25.28 -12.60 14.87
N ILE A 55 26.24 -12.52 15.79
CA ILE A 55 27.41 -13.40 15.82
C ILE A 55 26.98 -14.80 16.27
N LYS A 56 27.34 -15.80 15.47
CA LYS A 56 27.21 -17.22 15.79
C LYS A 56 28.58 -17.83 15.90
N ASN A 57 29.16 -18.26 14.79
CA ASN A 57 30.51 -18.82 14.77
C ASN A 57 31.61 -17.76 14.62
N GLY A 58 31.25 -16.51 14.31
CA GLY A 58 32.17 -15.37 14.22
C GLY A 58 33.15 -15.43 13.05
N LYS A 59 33.05 -16.42 12.15
CA LYS A 59 33.99 -16.61 11.03
C LYS A 59 33.69 -15.71 9.84
N GLY A 60 32.42 -15.31 9.68
CA GLY A 60 31.94 -14.56 8.53
C GLY A 60 31.91 -13.04 8.74
N THR A 61 32.07 -12.59 9.99
CA THR A 61 31.95 -11.18 10.37
C THR A 61 33.31 -10.59 10.73
N LYS A 62 33.67 -9.45 10.14
CA LYS A 62 34.90 -8.72 10.44
C LYS A 62 34.75 -7.91 11.71
N PHE A 63 35.66 -8.08 12.67
CA PHE A 63 35.54 -7.49 14.01
C PHE A 63 35.45 -5.96 13.97
N TRP A 64 36.29 -5.31 13.17
CA TRP A 64 36.35 -3.84 13.10
C TRP A 64 35.46 -3.22 12.02
N LEU A 65 35.28 -3.93 10.90
CA LEU A 65 34.71 -3.37 9.66
C LEU A 65 33.22 -3.62 9.49
N ASP A 66 32.66 -4.62 10.17
CA ASP A 66 31.23 -4.93 10.11
C ASP A 66 30.48 -4.38 11.33
N PRO A 67 29.22 -3.94 11.18
CA PRO A 67 28.37 -3.55 12.31
C PRO A 67 27.80 -4.79 13.00
N TRP A 68 28.30 -5.15 14.19
CA TRP A 68 27.83 -6.34 14.93
C TRP A 68 27.58 -6.11 16.44
N VAL A 69 28.20 -5.08 17.03
CA VAL A 69 27.90 -4.63 18.41
C VAL A 69 26.95 -3.43 18.40
N LEU A 70 27.14 -2.55 17.42
CA LEU A 70 26.39 -1.32 17.22
C LEU A 70 25.78 -1.31 15.81
N GLN A 71 25.04 -0.25 15.49
CA GLN A 71 24.52 0.01 14.13
C GLN A 71 25.59 0.59 13.20
N VAL A 72 26.84 0.67 13.65
CA VAL A 72 28.02 1.14 12.90
C VAL A 72 29.22 0.21 13.15
N PRO A 73 30.19 0.15 12.23
CA PRO A 73 31.45 -0.58 12.43
C PRO A 73 32.21 -0.09 13.67
N LEU A 74 32.84 -1.02 14.41
CA LEU A 74 33.63 -0.66 15.59
C LEU A 74 34.81 0.27 15.27
N LYS A 75 35.35 0.20 14.05
CA LYS A 75 36.42 1.09 13.55
C LYS A 75 36.09 2.58 13.70
N GLU A 76 34.81 2.96 13.64
CA GLU A 76 34.37 4.36 13.82
C GLU A 76 34.44 4.83 15.28
N MET A 77 34.61 3.91 16.24
CA MET A 77 34.62 4.18 17.68
C MET A 77 36.03 4.01 18.29
N VAL A 78 37.04 3.74 17.48
CA VAL A 78 38.39 3.44 17.94
C VAL A 78 39.12 4.72 18.36
N THR A 79 39.83 4.68 19.49
CA THR A 79 40.59 5.81 20.04
C THR A 79 42.09 5.80 19.71
N GLY A 80 42.56 4.83 18.92
CA GLY A 80 43.96 4.68 18.49
C GLY A 80 44.10 3.96 17.15
N ASP A 81 45.30 3.45 16.86
CA ASP A 81 45.54 2.72 15.61
C ASP A 81 45.27 1.22 15.78
N ILE A 82 44.46 0.67 14.88
CA ILE A 82 44.22 -0.78 14.81
C ILE A 82 45.45 -1.43 14.17
N PRO A 83 46.04 -2.47 14.78
CA PRO A 83 47.13 -3.22 14.16
C PRO A 83 46.73 -3.74 12.76
N PRO A 84 47.58 -3.57 11.72
CA PRO A 84 47.22 -3.91 10.34
C PRO A 84 46.82 -5.39 10.14
N ASP A 85 47.39 -6.29 10.92
CA ASP A 85 47.09 -7.71 10.95
C ASP A 85 45.71 -8.04 11.55
N LEU A 86 45.18 -7.14 12.39
CA LEU A 86 43.89 -7.29 13.05
C LEU A 86 42.75 -6.55 12.35
N GLU A 87 43.05 -5.59 11.48
CA GLU A 87 42.04 -4.73 10.84
C GLU A 87 40.97 -5.54 10.08
N GLU A 88 41.40 -6.55 9.32
CA GLU A 88 40.53 -7.47 8.60
C GLU A 88 40.28 -8.79 9.33
N ALA A 89 40.64 -8.91 10.61
CA ALA A 89 40.42 -10.15 11.36
C ALA A 89 38.92 -10.40 11.61
N ALA A 90 38.52 -11.66 11.61
CA ALA A 90 37.14 -12.07 11.89
C ALA A 90 36.87 -12.05 13.40
N VAL A 91 35.60 -11.97 13.82
CA VAL A 91 35.22 -11.99 15.24
C VAL A 91 35.76 -13.23 15.97
N ALA A 92 35.78 -14.39 15.30
CA ALA A 92 36.34 -15.63 15.84
C ALA A 92 37.84 -15.54 16.22
N ASN A 93 38.61 -14.64 15.59
CA ASN A 93 40.02 -14.43 15.93
C ASN A 93 40.21 -13.71 17.27
N PHE A 94 39.17 -13.03 17.77
CA PHE A 94 39.15 -12.35 19.06
C PHE A 94 38.59 -13.21 20.19
N THR A 95 38.39 -14.51 19.93
CA THR A 95 37.90 -15.47 20.92
C THR A 95 38.91 -16.61 21.15
N GLY A 96 38.97 -17.10 22.38
CA GLY A 96 39.67 -18.33 22.75
C GLY A 96 38.92 -19.58 22.26
N VAL A 97 39.56 -20.74 22.39
CA VAL A 97 38.95 -22.04 22.06
C VAL A 97 37.75 -22.35 22.96
N ASP A 98 37.74 -21.79 24.16
CA ASP A 98 36.66 -21.86 25.15
C ASP A 98 35.54 -20.83 24.88
N GLY A 99 35.64 -20.03 23.82
CA GLY A 99 34.70 -18.94 23.51
C GLY A 99 34.85 -17.71 24.39
N SER A 100 35.89 -17.63 25.23
CA SER A 100 36.21 -16.42 26.00
C SER A 100 36.74 -15.33 25.08
N TRP A 101 36.47 -14.06 25.40
CA TRP A 101 37.02 -12.95 24.63
C TRP A 101 38.49 -12.72 24.96
N ARG A 102 39.32 -12.56 23.93
CA ARG A 102 40.71 -12.12 24.01
C ARG A 102 40.77 -10.61 24.18
N THR A 103 40.39 -10.15 25.37
CA THR A 103 40.23 -8.73 25.69
C THR A 103 41.48 -7.90 25.43
N GLU A 104 42.66 -8.50 25.56
CA GLU A 104 43.96 -7.88 25.31
C GLU A 104 44.12 -7.31 23.89
N LEU A 105 43.37 -7.85 22.91
CA LEU A 105 43.47 -7.44 21.51
C LEU A 105 42.67 -6.17 21.17
N PHE A 106 41.74 -5.75 22.04
CA PHE A 106 40.83 -4.63 21.72
C PHE A 106 40.49 -3.71 22.89
N SER A 107 40.77 -4.08 24.14
CA SER A 107 40.38 -3.30 25.34
C SER A 107 40.93 -1.88 25.33
N ASN A 108 42.16 -1.69 24.86
CA ASN A 108 42.82 -0.38 24.83
C ASN A 108 42.37 0.51 23.67
N LEU A 109 41.62 -0.05 22.73
CA LEU A 109 41.21 0.61 21.49
C LEU A 109 39.76 1.11 21.55
N LEU A 110 38.98 0.68 22.55
CA LEU A 110 37.55 0.95 22.63
C LEU A 110 37.15 1.56 23.97
N PRO A 111 36.14 2.45 23.98
CA PRO A 111 35.54 2.95 25.22
C PRO A 111 34.99 1.81 26.09
N SER A 112 34.97 2.03 27.41
CA SER A 112 34.56 1.03 28.40
C SER A 112 33.14 0.52 28.16
N GLU A 113 32.23 1.38 27.68
CA GLU A 113 30.83 1.07 27.43
C GLU A 113 30.68 0.07 26.27
N ILE A 114 31.53 0.18 25.25
CA ILE A 114 31.53 -0.73 24.10
C ILE A 114 32.16 -2.06 24.48
N HIS A 115 33.23 -2.02 25.28
CA HIS A 115 33.86 -3.22 25.82
C HIS A 115 32.85 -4.06 26.60
N GLN A 116 32.07 -3.47 27.51
CA GLN A 116 31.03 -4.20 28.25
C GLN A 116 29.97 -4.83 27.33
N LYS A 117 29.59 -4.15 26.25
CA LYS A 117 28.67 -4.72 25.26
C LYS A 117 29.27 -5.93 24.55
N ILE A 118 30.54 -5.88 24.14
CA ILE A 118 31.24 -7.02 23.52
C ILE A 118 31.24 -8.21 24.45
N LEU A 119 31.61 -8.01 25.72
CA LEU A 119 31.66 -9.08 26.72
C LEU A 119 30.29 -9.74 26.98
N SER A 120 29.20 -9.00 26.78
CA SER A 120 27.84 -9.54 26.91
C SER A 120 27.40 -10.45 25.74
N ILE A 121 28.13 -10.42 24.62
CA ILE A 121 27.84 -11.23 23.43
C ILE A 121 28.58 -12.56 23.56
N ALA A 122 27.82 -13.66 23.67
CA ALA A 122 28.39 -15.00 23.65
C ALA A 122 28.61 -15.44 22.19
N VAL A 123 29.87 -15.71 21.81
CA VAL A 123 30.20 -16.35 20.54
C VAL A 123 30.03 -17.87 20.72
N GLY A 124 29.30 -18.50 19.80
CA GLY A 124 28.82 -19.87 19.97
C GLY A 124 29.96 -20.90 20.06
N LYS A 125 30.14 -21.46 21.26
CA LYS A 125 31.22 -22.39 21.66
C LYS A 125 31.57 -23.53 20.70
N LEU A 126 30.63 -24.02 19.89
CA LEU A 126 30.82 -25.10 18.91
C LEU A 126 29.83 -24.96 17.75
N SER A 127 29.29 -23.76 17.54
CA SER A 127 28.21 -23.57 16.58
C SER A 127 28.74 -23.70 15.16
N GLN A 128 28.21 -24.65 14.39
CA GLN A 128 28.38 -24.68 12.94
C GLN A 128 27.45 -23.67 12.25
N GLU A 129 26.58 -22.99 13.00
CA GLU A 129 25.72 -21.96 12.41
C GLU A 129 26.55 -20.75 11.97
N GLU A 130 26.33 -20.34 10.73
CA GLU A 130 26.90 -19.11 10.18
C GLU A 130 26.32 -17.87 10.87
N ASP A 131 27.13 -16.82 10.92
CA ASP A 131 26.69 -15.48 11.34
C ASP A 131 25.50 -15.02 10.48
N ARG A 132 24.51 -14.38 11.12
CA ARG A 132 23.27 -13.98 10.45
C ARG A 132 23.09 -12.47 10.49
N LEU A 133 22.71 -11.89 9.37
CA LEU A 133 22.30 -10.50 9.33
C LEU A 133 20.91 -10.36 9.97
N PHE A 134 20.77 -9.41 10.90
CA PHE A 134 19.49 -9.03 11.48
C PHE A 134 19.18 -7.57 11.21
N TRP A 135 17.88 -7.24 11.17
CA TRP A 135 17.38 -5.90 10.97
C TRP A 135 17.11 -5.23 12.31
N SER A 136 17.79 -4.13 12.61
CA SER A 136 17.69 -3.42 13.90
C SER A 136 16.39 -2.62 14.06
N GLY A 137 15.68 -2.34 12.97
CA GLY A 137 14.45 -1.55 13.00
C GLY A 137 13.19 -2.33 13.41
N THR A 138 13.30 -3.60 13.82
CA THR A 138 12.21 -4.37 14.44
C THR A 138 12.73 -5.22 15.59
N ALA A 139 11.90 -5.47 16.61
CA ALA A 139 12.28 -6.27 17.78
C ALA A 139 12.53 -7.75 17.45
N ASP A 140 11.91 -8.27 16.39
CA ASP A 140 12.08 -9.65 15.93
C ASP A 140 13.29 -9.82 14.98
N GLY A 141 14.01 -8.74 14.68
CA GLY A 141 15.17 -8.76 13.79
C GLY A 141 14.84 -8.97 12.31
N ARG A 142 13.55 -8.96 11.92
CA ARG A 142 13.10 -9.21 10.55
C ARG A 142 12.99 -7.92 9.75
N PHE A 143 13.48 -7.96 8.52
CA PHE A 143 13.32 -6.84 7.61
C PHE A 143 11.84 -6.63 7.25
N SER A 144 11.41 -5.37 7.27
CA SER A 144 10.14 -4.97 6.66
C SER A 144 10.30 -3.65 5.92
N THR A 145 9.56 -3.47 4.83
CA THR A 145 9.56 -2.20 4.10
C THR A 145 9.05 -1.05 4.97
N LYS A 146 8.12 -1.33 5.90
CA LYS A 146 7.61 -0.35 6.88
C LYS A 146 8.71 0.16 7.81
N SER A 147 9.47 -0.74 8.44
CA SER A 147 10.56 -0.37 9.36
C SER A 147 11.73 0.30 8.64
N ALA A 148 12.08 -0.16 7.43
CA ALA A 148 13.08 0.49 6.58
C ALA A 148 12.67 1.90 6.16
N PHE A 149 11.40 2.09 5.79
CA PHE A 149 10.87 3.40 5.45
C PHE A 149 10.82 4.34 6.66
N ALA A 150 10.47 3.84 7.85
CA ALA A 150 10.50 4.62 9.09
C ALA A 150 11.93 5.08 9.42
N LEU A 151 12.92 4.18 9.33
CA LEU A 151 14.33 4.50 9.54
C LEU A 151 14.82 5.58 8.56
N LEU A 152 14.41 5.48 7.29
CA LEU A 152 14.74 6.45 6.25
C LEU A 152 14.17 7.83 6.47
N THR A 153 12.90 7.88 6.86
CA THR A 153 12.16 9.13 6.92
C THR A 153 12.33 9.81 8.26
N GLN A 154 12.74 9.08 9.31
CA GLN A 154 12.76 9.53 10.71
C GLN A 154 11.44 10.19 11.12
N ARG A 155 10.36 9.85 10.42
CA ARG A 155 9.07 10.50 10.62
C ARG A 155 8.42 9.89 11.85
N PRO A 156 7.82 10.72 12.72
CA PRO A 156 6.92 10.19 13.73
C PRO A 156 5.79 9.40 13.06
N PRO A 157 5.15 8.46 13.79
CA PRO A 157 3.96 7.78 13.30
C PRO A 157 2.95 8.80 12.77
N ASP A 158 2.43 8.55 11.57
CA ASP A 158 1.45 9.46 10.97
C ASP A 158 0.22 9.55 11.89
N PRO A 159 -0.15 10.74 12.40
CA PRO A 159 -1.34 10.91 13.25
C PRO A 159 -2.63 10.49 12.52
N SER A 160 -2.58 10.35 11.20
CA SER A 160 -3.68 9.88 10.35
C SER A 160 -3.66 8.37 10.08
N GLU A 161 -2.78 7.57 10.71
CA GLU A 161 -2.70 6.12 10.47
C GLU A 161 -4.05 5.41 10.71
N LYS A 162 -4.81 5.82 11.74
CA LYS A 162 -6.14 5.25 12.04
C LYS A 162 -7.13 5.50 10.89
N ILE A 163 -7.17 6.72 10.35
CA ILE A 163 -8.11 7.05 9.27
C ILE A 163 -7.73 6.33 7.97
N TRP A 164 -6.44 6.18 7.67
CA TRP A 164 -5.97 5.41 6.52
C TRP A 164 -6.39 3.94 6.62
N LYS A 165 -6.15 3.32 7.76
CA LYS A 165 -6.59 1.93 8.01
C LYS A 165 -8.11 1.80 7.86
N THR A 166 -8.85 2.80 8.30
CA THR A 166 -10.32 2.80 8.22
C THR A 166 -10.78 2.87 6.77
N ILE A 167 -10.31 3.86 5.99
CA ILE A 167 -10.67 4.03 4.57
C ILE A 167 -10.40 2.76 3.76
N TRP A 168 -9.21 2.16 3.95
CA TRP A 168 -8.82 0.96 3.19
C TRP A 168 -9.54 -0.33 3.64
N ARG A 169 -10.19 -0.32 4.81
CA ARG A 169 -10.99 -1.44 5.32
C ARG A 169 -12.49 -1.32 5.03
N LEU A 170 -12.95 -0.17 4.52
CA LEU A 170 -14.36 0.04 4.22
C LEU A 170 -14.91 -1.07 3.31
N PRO A 171 -16.10 -1.63 3.60
CA PRO A 171 -16.76 -2.63 2.76
C PRO A 171 -17.43 -1.99 1.54
N VAL A 172 -16.64 -1.28 0.73
CA VAL A 172 -17.05 -0.51 -0.46
C VAL A 172 -16.12 -0.86 -1.63
N PRO A 173 -16.49 -0.58 -2.90
CA PRO A 173 -15.61 -0.80 -4.03
C PRO A 173 -14.29 -0.04 -3.90
N GLU A 174 -13.20 -0.59 -4.45
CA GLU A 174 -11.85 0.00 -4.36
C GLU A 174 -11.77 1.43 -4.89
N ARG A 175 -12.54 1.74 -5.95
CA ARG A 175 -12.68 3.10 -6.48
C ARG A 175 -13.24 4.09 -5.46
N ILE A 176 -14.13 3.64 -4.57
CA ILE A 176 -14.72 4.47 -3.52
C ILE A 176 -13.71 4.67 -2.38
N ARG A 177 -12.92 3.66 -2.02
CA ARG A 177 -11.81 3.81 -1.06
C ARG A 177 -10.79 4.84 -1.55
N THR A 178 -10.40 4.74 -2.81
CA THR A 178 -9.50 5.71 -3.47
C THR A 178 -10.11 7.12 -3.48
N PHE A 179 -11.40 7.23 -3.80
CA PHE A 179 -12.13 8.49 -3.75
C PHE A 179 -12.14 9.09 -2.35
N MET A 180 -12.43 8.31 -1.30
CA MET A 180 -12.43 8.81 0.09
C MET A 180 -11.03 9.26 0.52
N TRP A 181 -9.99 8.51 0.15
CA TRP A 181 -8.61 8.91 0.40
C TRP A 181 -8.26 10.23 -0.30
N GLN A 182 -8.63 10.40 -1.57
CA GLN A 182 -8.44 11.65 -2.30
C GLN A 182 -9.26 12.82 -1.72
N THR A 183 -10.48 12.55 -1.26
CA THR A 183 -11.36 13.52 -0.58
C THR A 183 -10.68 14.05 0.67
N PHE A 184 -10.18 13.14 1.51
CA PHE A 184 -9.51 13.48 2.77
C PHE A 184 -8.25 14.31 2.54
N LEU A 185 -7.50 14.01 1.48
CA LEU A 185 -6.32 14.78 1.09
C LEU A 185 -6.63 16.11 0.38
N GLY A 186 -7.91 16.46 0.19
CA GLY A 186 -8.30 17.70 -0.51
C GLY A 186 -8.04 17.68 -2.02
N LYS A 187 -7.98 16.49 -2.63
CA LYS A 187 -7.51 16.30 -4.02
C LYS A 187 -8.61 16.09 -5.05
N ILE A 188 -9.89 16.20 -4.66
CA ILE A 188 -10.99 16.10 -5.62
C ILE A 188 -11.06 17.36 -6.49
N VAL A 189 -11.37 17.17 -7.77
CA VAL A 189 -11.44 18.22 -8.79
C VAL A 189 -12.70 19.07 -8.60
N THR A 190 -12.61 20.08 -7.74
CA THR A 190 -13.68 21.08 -7.52
C THR A 190 -13.44 22.34 -8.35
N ASN A 191 -14.46 23.17 -8.60
CA ASN A 191 -14.26 24.42 -9.32
C ASN A 191 -13.34 25.40 -8.56
N VAL A 192 -13.35 25.42 -7.21
CA VAL A 192 -12.35 26.17 -6.42
C VAL A 192 -10.92 25.73 -6.75
N LEU A 193 -10.66 24.41 -6.81
CA LEU A 193 -9.33 23.89 -7.15
C LEU A 193 -8.95 24.13 -8.63
N ARG A 194 -9.92 24.01 -9.53
CA ARG A 194 -9.70 24.29 -10.96
C ARG A 194 -9.41 25.76 -11.20
N TYR A 195 -10.13 26.65 -10.53
CA TYR A 195 -9.93 28.09 -10.62
C TYR A 195 -8.57 28.51 -10.07
N SER A 196 -8.16 28.01 -8.89
CA SER A 196 -6.84 28.29 -8.33
C SER A 196 -5.68 27.79 -9.22
N ARG A 197 -5.93 26.74 -10.02
CA ARG A 197 -4.99 26.22 -11.02
C ARG A 197 -5.12 26.85 -12.42
N LYS A 198 -5.97 27.88 -12.58
CA LYS A 198 -6.23 28.55 -13.86
C LYS A 198 -6.77 27.63 -14.96
N ILE A 199 -7.49 26.56 -14.57
CA ILE A 199 -8.15 25.60 -15.47
C ILE A 199 -9.63 25.96 -15.69
N ALA A 200 -10.27 26.60 -14.71
CA ALA A 200 -11.66 27.06 -14.82
C ALA A 200 -11.72 28.59 -14.75
N SER A 201 -12.72 29.18 -15.40
CA SER A 201 -12.98 30.63 -15.41
C SER A 201 -13.65 31.14 -14.14
N SER A 202 -14.28 30.25 -13.35
CA SER A 202 -14.99 30.59 -12.13
C SER A 202 -14.83 29.50 -11.06
N PRO A 203 -14.75 29.86 -9.77
CA PRO A 203 -14.77 28.90 -8.67
C PRO A 203 -16.19 28.42 -8.30
N CYS A 204 -17.24 29.03 -8.86
CA CYS A 204 -18.63 28.76 -8.46
C CYS A 204 -19.14 27.40 -8.94
N CYS A 205 -20.10 26.84 -8.22
CA CYS A 205 -20.76 25.60 -8.61
C CYS A 205 -21.70 25.82 -9.79
N ASP A 206 -21.57 25.01 -10.84
CA ASP A 206 -22.40 25.13 -12.03
C ASP A 206 -23.87 24.75 -11.77
N GLN A 207 -24.17 24.00 -10.71
CA GLN A 207 -25.53 23.55 -10.39
C GLN A 207 -26.36 24.62 -9.68
N CYS A 208 -25.84 25.21 -8.60
CA CYS A 208 -26.56 26.22 -7.82
C CYS A 208 -26.13 27.66 -8.12
N THR A 209 -25.07 27.85 -8.92
CA THR A 209 -24.50 29.13 -9.41
C THR A 209 -24.08 30.17 -8.37
N ASN A 210 -24.36 29.95 -7.08
CA ASN A 210 -24.31 31.01 -6.08
C ASN A 210 -23.21 30.84 -5.04
N GLN A 211 -22.48 29.72 -5.04
CA GLN A 211 -21.48 29.41 -4.02
C GLN A 211 -20.20 28.82 -4.64
N PRO A 212 -19.01 29.13 -4.07
CA PRO A 212 -17.77 28.46 -4.42
C PRO A 212 -17.88 26.95 -4.25
N GLU A 213 -17.53 26.21 -5.30
CA GLU A 213 -17.60 24.75 -5.28
C GLU A 213 -16.37 24.17 -4.56
N SER A 214 -16.49 24.02 -3.24
CA SER A 214 -15.56 23.27 -2.40
C SER A 214 -15.93 21.78 -2.34
N ILE A 215 -15.10 20.97 -1.68
CA ILE A 215 -15.41 19.55 -1.43
C ILE A 215 -16.67 19.43 -0.58
N LEU A 216 -16.77 20.19 0.50
CA LEU A 216 -17.98 20.26 1.33
C LEU A 216 -19.19 20.71 0.50
N HIS A 217 -19.03 21.67 -0.40
CA HIS A 217 -20.14 22.07 -1.27
C HIS A 217 -20.64 20.88 -2.10
N ILE A 218 -19.77 20.21 -2.84
CA ILE A 218 -20.17 19.08 -3.71
C ILE A 218 -20.80 17.95 -2.89
N LEU A 219 -20.20 17.62 -1.75
CA LEU A 219 -20.54 16.43 -0.99
C LEU A 219 -21.60 16.64 0.08
N ARG A 220 -21.87 17.88 0.51
CA ARG A 220 -22.72 18.20 1.66
C ARG A 220 -23.70 19.33 1.41
N ASP A 221 -23.22 20.49 0.93
CA ASP A 221 -24.00 21.74 0.99
C ASP A 221 -24.76 22.07 -0.31
N CYS A 222 -24.38 21.49 -1.44
CA CYS A 222 -25.07 21.69 -2.71
C CYS A 222 -26.52 21.16 -2.63
N PRO A 223 -27.53 21.79 -3.25
CA PRO A 223 -28.93 21.43 -3.04
C PRO A 223 -29.28 19.93 -3.17
N PRO A 224 -28.75 19.16 -4.15
CA PRO A 224 -29.00 17.71 -4.22
C PRO A 224 -28.39 16.93 -3.05
N ALA A 225 -27.20 17.35 -2.57
CA ALA A 225 -26.53 16.72 -1.43
C ALA A 225 -27.25 17.08 -0.12
N LEU A 226 -27.62 18.35 0.07
CA LEU A 226 -28.37 18.81 1.24
C LEU A 226 -29.73 18.11 1.35
N PHE A 227 -30.44 17.99 0.23
CA PHE A 227 -31.70 17.25 0.15
C PHE A 227 -31.53 15.79 0.60
N PHE A 228 -30.47 15.12 0.15
CA PHE A 228 -30.17 13.75 0.54
C PHE A 228 -29.83 13.64 2.04
N TRP A 229 -28.85 14.41 2.52
CA TRP A 229 -28.36 14.27 3.89
C TRP A 229 -29.38 14.67 4.95
N SER A 230 -30.23 15.66 4.69
CA SER A 230 -31.30 16.06 5.63
C SER A 230 -32.32 14.95 5.92
N ARG A 231 -32.41 13.93 5.05
CA ARG A 231 -33.32 12.79 5.18
C ARG A 231 -32.64 11.55 5.75
N HIS A 232 -31.34 11.39 5.55
CA HIS A 232 -30.59 10.16 5.89
C HIS A 232 -29.65 10.30 7.08
N VAL A 233 -29.27 11.53 7.46
CA VAL A 233 -28.51 11.77 8.70
C VAL A 233 -29.50 11.82 9.87
N PRO A 234 -29.28 11.05 10.95
CA PRO A 234 -30.12 11.12 12.15
C PRO A 234 -30.24 12.55 12.69
N ILE A 235 -31.44 12.96 13.10
CA ILE A 235 -31.75 14.34 13.53
C ILE A 235 -30.75 14.85 14.57
N GLN A 236 -30.36 14.00 15.52
CA GLN A 236 -29.43 14.32 16.61
C GLN A 236 -28.02 14.70 16.11
N ARG A 237 -27.65 14.24 14.90
CA ARG A 237 -26.34 14.47 14.28
C ARG A 237 -26.36 15.59 13.25
N GLN A 238 -27.53 16.03 12.78
CA GLN A 238 -27.64 16.97 11.67
C GLN A 238 -26.95 18.30 11.95
N GLN A 239 -27.09 18.86 13.16
CA GLN A 239 -26.45 20.12 13.52
C GLN A 239 -24.93 20.07 13.27
N ASN A 240 -24.25 19.10 13.88
CA ASN A 240 -22.80 18.92 13.72
C ASN A 240 -22.43 18.54 12.28
N PHE A 241 -23.23 17.68 11.64
CA PHE A 241 -22.97 17.24 10.26
C PHE A 241 -22.88 18.42 9.29
N PHE A 242 -23.80 19.40 9.39
CA PHE A 242 -23.83 20.55 8.50
C PHE A 242 -22.94 21.72 8.94
N SER A 243 -22.47 21.75 10.19
CA SER A 243 -21.57 22.80 10.69
C SER A 243 -20.09 22.43 10.68
N ASP A 244 -19.75 21.14 10.77
CA ASP A 244 -18.37 20.70 10.96
C ASP A 244 -17.44 21.11 9.79
N PRO A 245 -16.18 21.48 10.06
CA PRO A 245 -15.19 21.70 9.02
C PRO A 245 -14.85 20.38 8.30
N GLN A 246 -14.26 20.48 7.10
CA GLN A 246 -14.09 19.33 6.19
C GLN A 246 -13.39 18.14 6.84
N GLU A 247 -12.30 18.38 7.58
CA GLU A 247 -11.55 17.29 8.20
C GLU A 247 -12.36 16.59 9.29
N ASP A 248 -12.98 17.34 10.20
CA ASP A 248 -13.81 16.79 11.28
C ASP A 248 -15.04 16.08 10.71
N TRP A 249 -15.67 16.67 9.69
CA TRP A 249 -16.80 16.08 8.99
C TRP A 249 -16.45 14.71 8.39
N LEU A 250 -15.31 14.61 7.70
CA LEU A 250 -14.85 13.33 7.15
C LEU A 250 -14.46 12.34 8.25
N ARG A 251 -13.70 12.78 9.27
CA ARG A 251 -13.24 11.92 10.37
C ARG A 251 -14.41 11.32 11.14
N LYS A 252 -15.36 12.15 11.60
CA LYS A 252 -16.52 11.70 12.39
C LYS A 252 -17.38 10.70 11.60
N ASN A 253 -17.61 10.95 10.30
CA ASN A 253 -18.42 10.04 9.49
C ASN A 253 -17.72 8.73 9.12
N LEU A 254 -16.39 8.76 8.90
CA LEU A 254 -15.63 7.57 8.53
C LEU A 254 -15.28 6.68 9.73
N LEU A 255 -15.15 7.26 10.92
CA LEU A 255 -14.82 6.54 12.16
C LEU A 255 -16.05 6.17 12.99
N GLU A 256 -17.25 6.46 12.47
CA GLU A 256 -18.50 6.09 13.11
C GLU A 256 -18.68 4.58 13.17
N GLU A 257 -19.14 4.07 14.30
CA GLU A 257 -19.33 2.62 14.51
C GLU A 257 -20.81 2.22 14.44
N GLU A 258 -21.73 3.19 14.41
CA GLU A 258 -23.18 2.95 14.27
C GLU A 258 -23.55 2.29 12.93
N LEU A 259 -24.51 1.37 13.00
CA LEU A 259 -25.17 0.80 11.84
C LEU A 259 -26.36 1.67 11.44
N MET A 260 -26.64 1.73 10.13
CA MET A 260 -27.93 2.19 9.64
C MET A 260 -29.02 1.16 9.98
N ALA A 261 -30.29 1.59 9.98
CA ALA A 261 -31.44 0.72 10.20
C ALA A 261 -31.58 -0.45 9.19
N SER A 262 -30.75 -0.48 8.15
CA SER A 262 -30.73 -1.51 7.09
C SER A 262 -29.51 -2.44 7.18
N ASP A 263 -28.88 -2.57 8.36
CA ASP A 263 -27.64 -3.34 8.62
C ASP A 263 -26.38 -2.88 7.84
N ILE A 264 -26.48 -1.77 7.11
CA ILE A 264 -25.36 -1.17 6.41
C ILE A 264 -24.55 -0.32 7.39
N SER A 265 -23.25 -0.57 7.49
CA SER A 265 -22.31 0.27 8.24
C SER A 265 -22.39 1.73 7.78
N TRP A 266 -22.53 2.67 8.73
CA TRP A 266 -22.61 4.10 8.41
C TRP A 266 -21.42 4.60 7.57
N PRO A 267 -20.14 4.33 7.92
CA PRO A 267 -19.01 4.70 7.07
C PRO A 267 -19.09 4.20 5.63
N ALA A 268 -19.62 2.99 5.42
CA ALA A 268 -19.78 2.41 4.09
C ALA A 268 -20.87 3.14 3.30
N PHE A 269 -22.04 3.33 3.91
CA PHE A 269 -23.14 4.09 3.33
C PHE A 269 -22.74 5.53 3.00
N PHE A 270 -22.14 6.23 3.96
CA PHE A 270 -21.63 7.59 3.82
C PHE A 270 -20.67 7.72 2.63
N SER A 271 -19.69 6.81 2.54
CA SER A 271 -18.70 6.83 1.46
C SER A 271 -19.31 6.58 0.09
N MET A 272 -20.29 5.66 0.01
CA MET A 272 -21.02 5.38 -1.24
C MET A 272 -21.88 6.56 -1.68
N ALA A 273 -22.62 7.16 -0.75
CA ALA A 273 -23.43 8.33 -0.99
C ALA A 273 -22.58 9.53 -1.45
N ALA A 274 -21.49 9.84 -0.74
CA ALA A 274 -20.56 10.90 -1.11
C ALA A 274 -19.99 10.70 -2.53
N TRP A 275 -19.57 9.48 -2.87
CA TRP A 275 -19.09 9.17 -4.22
C TRP A 275 -20.18 9.38 -5.29
N LEU A 276 -21.41 8.94 -5.05
CA LEU A 276 -22.52 9.08 -6.00
C LEU A 276 -23.00 10.53 -6.16
N LEU A 277 -23.01 11.31 -5.08
CA LEU A 277 -23.25 12.75 -5.12
C LEU A 277 -22.20 13.45 -6.00
N CYS A 278 -20.92 13.15 -5.76
CA CYS A 278 -19.83 13.67 -6.59
C CYS A 278 -19.97 13.22 -8.05
N LYS A 279 -20.33 11.95 -8.29
CA LYS A 279 -20.52 11.42 -9.64
C LYS A 279 -21.66 12.12 -10.37
N ASN A 280 -22.78 12.37 -9.70
CA ASN A 280 -23.90 13.11 -10.26
C ASN A 280 -23.47 14.53 -10.66
N ARG A 281 -22.72 15.21 -9.78
CA ARG A 281 -22.13 16.52 -10.09
C ARG A 281 -21.19 16.48 -11.28
N CYS A 282 -20.25 15.53 -11.32
CA CYS A 282 -19.30 15.41 -12.44
C CYS A 282 -20.01 15.10 -13.76
N THR A 283 -21.08 14.31 -13.73
CA THR A 283 -21.90 14.03 -14.91
C THR A 283 -22.54 15.32 -15.43
N ALA A 284 -23.14 16.12 -14.55
CA ALA A 284 -23.71 17.42 -14.89
C ALA A 284 -22.68 18.38 -15.51
N ALA A 285 -21.47 18.43 -14.95
CA ALA A 285 -20.40 19.32 -15.40
C ALA A 285 -19.82 18.91 -16.77
N LEU A 286 -19.74 17.61 -17.06
CA LEU A 286 -19.12 17.09 -18.29
C LEU A 286 -20.12 16.91 -19.44
N ARG A 287 -21.37 16.53 -19.13
CA ARG A 287 -22.38 16.15 -20.13
C ARG A 287 -23.57 17.12 -20.18
N GLY A 288 -23.52 18.21 -19.40
CA GLY A 288 -24.57 19.21 -19.31
C GLY A 288 -25.58 18.95 -18.19
N LYS A 289 -26.21 20.02 -17.69
CA LYS A 289 -27.09 20.00 -16.49
C LYS A 289 -28.27 19.04 -16.61
N THR A 290 -28.80 18.84 -17.81
CA THR A 290 -29.96 17.95 -18.11
C THR A 290 -29.64 16.47 -17.93
N THR A 291 -28.36 16.09 -17.84
CA THR A 291 -27.94 14.69 -17.64
C THR A 291 -27.78 14.31 -16.18
N ALA A 292 -27.85 15.28 -15.26
CA ALA A 292 -27.83 15.02 -13.84
C ALA A 292 -29.17 14.43 -13.38
N LEU A 293 -29.13 13.49 -12.45
CA LEU A 293 -30.34 12.98 -11.80
C LEU A 293 -30.94 14.08 -10.93
N SER A 294 -32.28 14.18 -10.93
CA SER A 294 -33.03 14.96 -9.96
C SER A 294 -32.77 14.43 -8.54
N ALA A 295 -32.98 15.26 -7.52
CA ALA A 295 -32.67 14.88 -6.14
C ALA A 295 -33.41 13.59 -5.68
N PRO A 296 -34.71 13.37 -5.98
CA PRO A 296 -35.39 12.12 -5.62
C PRO A 296 -34.84 10.89 -6.35
N THR A 297 -34.54 11.01 -7.66
CA THR A 297 -33.98 9.91 -8.45
C THR A 297 -32.55 9.58 -8.01
N LEU A 298 -31.78 10.60 -7.63
CA LEU A 298 -30.45 10.43 -7.07
C LEU A 298 -30.50 9.72 -5.71
N GLU A 299 -31.40 10.14 -4.82
CA GLU A 299 -31.64 9.48 -3.53
C GLU A 299 -31.96 7.98 -3.73
N HIS A 300 -32.92 7.67 -4.60
CA HIS A 300 -33.28 6.28 -4.90
C HIS A 300 -32.09 5.47 -5.47
N SER A 301 -31.30 6.07 -6.36
CA SER A 301 -30.09 5.47 -6.93
C SER A 301 -29.03 5.18 -5.87
N ILE A 302 -28.82 6.10 -4.92
CA ILE A 302 -27.89 5.91 -3.80
C ILE A 302 -28.34 4.76 -2.91
N MET A 303 -29.59 4.76 -2.48
CA MET A 303 -30.15 3.71 -1.60
C MET A 303 -30.06 2.33 -2.26
N THR A 304 -30.46 2.24 -3.53
CA THR A 304 -30.43 0.98 -4.28
C THR A 304 -29.01 0.46 -4.44
N LYS A 305 -28.05 1.31 -4.84
CA LYS A 305 -26.66 0.89 -5.01
C LYS A 305 -26.00 0.51 -3.69
N ALA A 306 -26.28 1.25 -2.61
CA ALA A 306 -25.77 0.94 -1.28
C ALA A 306 -26.23 -0.44 -0.82
N LYS A 307 -27.53 -0.73 -0.95
CA LYS A 307 -28.11 -2.03 -0.61
C LYS A 307 -27.54 -3.16 -1.47
N MET A 308 -27.56 -3.01 -2.81
CA MET A 308 -27.01 -4.02 -3.72
C MET A 308 -25.55 -4.35 -3.41
N TRP A 309 -24.74 -3.35 -3.08
CA TRP A 309 -23.34 -3.57 -2.73
C TRP A 309 -23.19 -4.27 -1.38
N HIS A 310 -23.96 -3.85 -0.37
CA HIS A 310 -23.96 -4.50 0.93
C HIS A 310 -24.34 -5.98 0.81
N ASP A 311 -25.44 -6.29 0.12
CA ASP A 311 -25.91 -7.66 -0.10
C ASP A 311 -24.84 -8.48 -0.82
N SER A 312 -24.19 -7.92 -1.84
CA SER A 312 -23.10 -8.55 -2.59
C SER A 312 -21.84 -8.78 -1.75
N TRP A 313 -21.48 -7.85 -0.87
CA TRP A 313 -20.32 -7.94 0.01
C TRP A 313 -20.48 -8.99 1.11
N HIS A 314 -21.70 -9.16 1.62
CA HIS A 314 -22.04 -10.12 2.68
C HIS A 314 -22.59 -11.45 2.14
N ALA A 315 -22.82 -11.57 0.84
CA ALA A 315 -23.20 -12.82 0.23
C ALA A 315 -22.13 -13.89 0.55
N PRO A 316 -22.53 -15.09 1.00
CA PRO A 316 -21.58 -16.16 1.23
C PRO A 316 -20.87 -16.49 -0.08
N THR A 317 -19.60 -16.09 -0.17
CA THR A 317 -18.75 -16.48 -1.29
C THR A 317 -18.70 -18.01 -1.33
N LEU A 318 -19.18 -18.62 -2.41
CA LEU A 318 -18.95 -20.05 -2.70
C LEU A 318 -17.47 -20.36 -3.03
N ILE A 319 -16.59 -19.40 -2.81
CA ILE A 319 -15.14 -19.48 -2.98
C ILE A 319 -14.53 -19.58 -1.58
N PRO A 320 -13.67 -20.59 -1.29
CA PRO A 320 -13.07 -20.76 0.02
C PRO A 320 -12.39 -19.48 0.52
N ASP A 321 -12.63 -19.18 1.79
CA ASP A 321 -12.23 -17.95 2.48
C ASP A 321 -10.70 -17.72 2.41
N SER A 322 -10.29 -16.69 1.68
CA SER A 322 -8.90 -16.23 1.58
C SER A 322 -8.38 -15.55 2.86
N ARG A 323 -9.19 -15.48 3.93
CA ARG A 323 -8.77 -14.94 5.25
C ARG A 323 -8.20 -16.00 6.20
N ALA A 324 -8.18 -17.27 5.82
CA ALA A 324 -7.30 -18.23 6.49
C ALA A 324 -5.84 -17.80 6.30
N ARG A 325 -5.04 -17.86 7.38
CA ARG A 325 -3.57 -17.60 7.36
C ARG A 325 -2.97 -18.20 6.09
N PRO A 326 -2.02 -17.54 5.40
CA PRO A 326 -1.48 -18.06 4.16
C PRO A 326 -0.75 -19.38 4.44
N ALA A 327 -1.48 -20.49 4.31
CA ALA A 327 -0.88 -21.75 3.92
C ALA A 327 -0.19 -21.49 2.57
N ALA A 328 1.01 -22.03 2.42
CA ALA A 328 1.95 -21.87 1.32
C ALA A 328 1.35 -21.25 0.04
N ARG A 329 1.97 -20.18 -0.49
CA ARG A 329 1.65 -19.61 -1.82
C ARG A 329 1.43 -20.74 -2.83
N GLN A 330 0.17 -21.02 -3.14
CA GLN A 330 -0.20 -21.92 -4.21
C GLN A 330 -0.27 -21.10 -5.49
N TRP A 331 0.43 -21.56 -6.52
CA TRP A 331 0.28 -21.04 -7.86
C TRP A 331 -1.02 -21.62 -8.42
N GLU A 332 -2.12 -20.90 -8.27
CA GLU A 332 -3.34 -21.23 -9.00
C GLU A 332 -3.23 -20.68 -10.41
N ASN A 333 -3.50 -21.54 -11.39
CA ASN A 333 -3.62 -21.14 -12.77
C ASN A 333 -4.95 -20.39 -12.91
N ILE A 334 -4.91 -19.06 -13.05
CA ILE A 334 -6.09 -18.23 -13.33
C ILE A 334 -6.46 -18.43 -14.82
N GLY A 335 -6.84 -19.66 -15.16
CA GLY A 335 -7.42 -20.03 -16.43
C GLY A 335 -8.94 -19.88 -16.35
N TRP A 336 -9.57 -19.57 -17.49
CA TRP A 336 -11.03 -19.61 -17.59
C TRP A 336 -11.53 -21.02 -17.26
N SER A 337 -12.53 -21.13 -16.39
CA SER A 337 -13.22 -22.38 -16.07
C SER A 337 -14.70 -22.29 -16.49
N PRO A 338 -15.29 -23.40 -16.96
CA PRO A 338 -16.71 -23.44 -17.29
C PRO A 338 -17.59 -23.27 -16.04
N PRO A 339 -18.81 -22.73 -16.17
CA PRO A 339 -19.74 -22.54 -15.07
C PRO A 339 -20.29 -23.88 -14.53
N LEU A 340 -20.91 -23.83 -13.36
CA LEU A 340 -21.58 -25.00 -12.75
C LEU A 340 -22.68 -25.56 -13.65
N GLU A 341 -23.01 -26.84 -13.46
CA GLU A 341 -24.08 -27.51 -14.20
C GLU A 341 -25.42 -26.74 -14.10
N GLY A 342 -26.10 -26.57 -15.24
CA GLY A 342 -27.32 -25.75 -15.34
C GLY A 342 -27.11 -24.24 -15.51
N TRP A 343 -25.87 -23.75 -15.40
CA TRP A 343 -25.53 -22.34 -15.61
C TRP A 343 -24.89 -22.07 -16.97
N VAL A 344 -25.01 -20.82 -17.42
CA VAL A 344 -24.30 -20.28 -18.57
C VAL A 344 -23.42 -19.10 -18.14
N THR A 345 -22.25 -18.96 -18.77
CA THR A 345 -21.39 -17.79 -18.61
C THR A 345 -21.49 -16.93 -19.86
N LEU A 346 -21.75 -15.64 -19.65
CA LEU A 346 -21.69 -14.62 -20.70
C LEU A 346 -20.39 -13.84 -20.57
N ASN A 347 -19.47 -14.02 -21.53
CA ASN A 347 -18.28 -13.19 -21.67
C ASN A 347 -18.57 -12.07 -22.67
N VAL A 348 -18.41 -10.81 -22.27
CA VAL A 348 -18.63 -9.64 -23.14
C VAL A 348 -17.32 -8.89 -23.37
N ASP A 349 -17.17 -8.35 -24.57
CA ASP A 349 -16.08 -7.44 -24.93
C ASP A 349 -16.61 -6.27 -25.77
N GLY A 350 -15.93 -5.14 -25.70
CA GLY A 350 -16.28 -3.92 -26.43
C GLY A 350 -15.07 -3.34 -27.15
N ALA A 351 -15.25 -2.95 -28.41
CA ALA A 351 -14.22 -2.32 -29.23
C ALA A 351 -14.67 -0.92 -29.67
N SER A 352 -13.74 0.03 -29.72
CA SER A 352 -13.96 1.39 -30.23
C SER A 352 -12.78 1.84 -31.11
N ASN A 353 -13.07 2.38 -32.29
CA ASN A 353 -12.08 2.90 -33.22
C ASN A 353 -11.96 4.44 -33.08
N GLY A 354 -11.52 4.91 -31.91
CA GLY A 354 -11.33 6.32 -31.58
C GLY A 354 -12.01 6.77 -30.27
N ASN A 355 -11.78 8.03 -29.90
CA ASN A 355 -12.42 8.71 -28.75
C ASN A 355 -12.71 10.19 -29.08
N PRO A 356 -13.83 10.51 -29.77
CA PRO A 356 -14.91 9.59 -30.17
C PRO A 356 -14.59 8.77 -31.44
N GLY A 357 -15.16 7.55 -31.54
CA GLY A 357 -15.02 6.70 -32.73
C GLY A 357 -16.10 5.61 -32.83
N PRO A 358 -16.26 4.94 -33.98
CA PRO A 358 -17.20 3.82 -34.14
C PRO A 358 -16.94 2.72 -33.11
N ALA A 359 -17.99 2.26 -32.43
CA ALA A 359 -17.92 1.29 -31.35
C ALA A 359 -18.91 0.14 -31.55
N GLY A 360 -18.49 -1.05 -31.11
CA GLY A 360 -19.32 -2.24 -31.07
C GLY A 360 -19.05 -3.05 -29.81
N ALA A 361 -19.98 -3.92 -29.45
CA ALA A 361 -19.77 -4.94 -28.44
C ALA A 361 -20.12 -6.32 -28.98
N GLY A 362 -19.48 -7.33 -28.42
CA GLY A 362 -19.80 -8.72 -28.67
C GLY A 362 -19.89 -9.49 -27.36
N GLY A 363 -20.62 -10.59 -27.41
CA GLY A 363 -20.70 -11.52 -26.29
C GLY A 363 -20.69 -12.95 -26.74
N VAL A 364 -20.07 -13.83 -25.95
CA VAL A 364 -20.08 -15.28 -26.12
C VAL A 364 -20.70 -15.91 -24.89
N ILE A 365 -21.71 -16.76 -25.11
CA ILE A 365 -22.38 -17.54 -24.10
C ILE A 365 -21.86 -18.97 -24.17
N ARG A 366 -21.37 -19.48 -23.03
CA ARG A 366 -20.90 -20.87 -22.89
C ARG A 366 -21.69 -21.58 -21.80
N GLY A 367 -22.01 -22.85 -22.04
CA GLY A 367 -22.68 -23.71 -21.07
C GLY A 367 -21.73 -24.30 -20.06
N SER A 368 -22.25 -25.11 -19.14
CA SER A 368 -21.49 -25.78 -18.07
C SER A 368 -20.44 -26.79 -18.55
N THR A 369 -20.53 -27.25 -19.79
CA THR A 369 -19.49 -28.07 -20.45
C THR A 369 -18.37 -27.23 -21.05
N GLY A 370 -18.49 -25.90 -20.97
CA GLY A 370 -17.65 -24.91 -21.63
C GLY A 370 -17.81 -24.82 -23.14
N LEU A 371 -18.75 -25.58 -23.71
CA LEU A 371 -19.11 -25.49 -25.11
C LEU A 371 -19.88 -24.21 -25.41
N TRP A 372 -19.72 -23.73 -26.64
CA TRP A 372 -20.45 -22.58 -27.16
C TRP A 372 -21.95 -22.88 -27.23
N VAL A 373 -22.76 -21.96 -26.67
CA VAL A 373 -24.23 -22.04 -26.68
C VAL A 373 -24.81 -20.97 -27.60
N GLY A 374 -24.18 -19.80 -27.66
CA GLY A 374 -24.66 -18.69 -28.47
C GLY A 374 -23.73 -17.48 -28.39
N GLY A 375 -24.00 -16.46 -29.19
CA GLY A 375 -23.27 -15.20 -29.12
C GLY A 375 -24.06 -14.06 -29.76
N PHE A 376 -23.64 -12.84 -29.48
CA PHE A 376 -24.21 -11.66 -30.10
C PHE A 376 -23.11 -10.69 -30.53
N VAL A 377 -23.46 -9.84 -31.50
CA VAL A 377 -22.70 -8.64 -31.86
C VAL A 377 -23.69 -7.48 -31.91
N ALA A 378 -23.32 -6.34 -31.33
CA ALA A 378 -24.13 -5.15 -31.26
C ALA A 378 -23.31 -3.96 -31.75
N ASN A 379 -23.85 -3.20 -32.72
CA ASN A 379 -23.31 -1.91 -33.11
C ASN A 379 -23.80 -0.86 -32.10
N ILE A 380 -22.86 -0.22 -31.39
CA ILE A 380 -23.16 0.75 -30.32
C ILE A 380 -23.13 2.19 -30.87
N GLY A 381 -22.78 2.39 -32.14
CA GLY A 381 -22.67 3.70 -32.76
C GLY A 381 -21.32 4.34 -32.46
N VAL A 382 -21.30 5.59 -31.97
CA VAL A 382 -20.05 6.31 -31.68
C VAL A 382 -19.78 6.28 -30.18
N GLY A 383 -18.75 5.54 -29.78
CA GLY A 383 -18.31 5.42 -28.39
C GLY A 383 -17.37 6.56 -27.98
N HIS A 384 -17.43 6.96 -26.71
CA HIS A 384 -16.41 7.79 -26.06
C HIS A 384 -15.70 6.88 -25.07
N GLY A 385 -14.38 6.74 -25.21
CA GLY A 385 -13.54 5.86 -24.39
C GLY A 385 -13.59 6.24 -22.92
N GLY A 386 -14.55 5.66 -22.21
CA GLY A 386 -14.69 5.71 -20.76
C GLY A 386 -14.65 4.27 -20.23
N SER A 387 -13.52 3.96 -19.61
CA SER A 387 -13.12 2.70 -18.97
C SER A 387 -14.26 1.92 -18.31
N CYS A 388 -14.26 0.60 -18.54
CA CYS A 388 -14.94 -0.39 -17.70
C CYS A 388 -14.47 -0.28 -16.23
#